data_AF-A0A0P9UQ78-F1
#
_entry.id   AF-A0A0P9UQ78-F1
#
_cell.length_a   1.000
_cell.length_b   1.000
_cell.length_c   1.000
_cell.angle_alpha   90.00
_cell.angle_beta   90.00
_cell.angle_gamma   90.00
#
_symmetry.space_group_name_H-M   'P 1'
#
loop_
_entity.id
_entity.type
_entity.pdbx_description
1 polymer ?
#
loop_
_entity_poly.entity_id
_entity_poly.type
_entity_poly.pdbx_seq_one_letter_code
_entity_poly.pdbx_strand_id
1 'polypeptide(L)'
;MMIGGEAAVVERLDPLFATLAPGLGSIERTKGRTSTDDRAERGYIHSGPAGSGHFVKMIHNGIEYGMMQAFAEGFDLLKQKNSEHLPAEQRFDLNTADIAEVWRRGSVVSSWLLDLTADALATDPQLDAFSGSVADSGEGRWTIEAAIEQAVPVPVLSSALFARFRSRQATSYADKMLSAMRFGFGGHKEPK
;
A
#
# COMPACT_ATOMS: atom_id res chain seq x y z
N MET A 1 -5.10 -6.44 -16.58
CA MET A 1 -6.04 -7.51 -16.15
C MET A 1 -5.28 -8.79 -15.86
N MET A 2 -5.70 -9.58 -14.87
CA MET A 2 -5.07 -10.85 -14.48
C MET A 2 -6.14 -11.94 -14.58
N ILE A 3 -5.97 -12.89 -15.51
CA ILE A 3 -7.05 -13.78 -15.95
C ILE A 3 -6.69 -15.23 -15.66
N GLY A 4 -7.59 -15.97 -15.01
CA GLY A 4 -7.44 -17.41 -14.79
C GLY A 4 -8.52 -18.20 -15.52
N GLY A 5 -8.16 -19.31 -16.16
CA GLY A 5 -9.09 -20.15 -16.91
C GLY A 5 -8.40 -21.15 -17.83
N GLU A 6 -9.19 -21.99 -18.50
CA GLU A 6 -8.68 -22.90 -19.53
C GLU A 6 -8.12 -22.10 -20.72
N ALA A 7 -6.95 -22.52 -21.23
CA ALA A 7 -6.22 -21.79 -22.27
C ALA A 7 -7.08 -21.53 -23.52
N ALA A 8 -7.81 -22.53 -24.02
CA ALA A 8 -8.67 -22.40 -25.20
C ALA A 8 -9.80 -21.37 -24.99
N VAL A 9 -10.33 -21.26 -23.78
CA VAL A 9 -11.37 -20.26 -23.46
C VAL A 9 -10.76 -18.87 -23.40
N VAL A 10 -9.60 -18.72 -22.74
CA VAL A 10 -8.91 -17.43 -22.63
C VAL A 10 -8.46 -16.94 -24.01
N GLU A 11 -7.96 -17.82 -24.86
CA GLU A 11 -7.60 -17.53 -26.25
C GLU A 11 -8.81 -17.08 -27.07
N ARG A 12 -9.93 -17.79 -26.95
CA ARG A 12 -11.18 -17.40 -27.63
C ARG A 12 -11.67 -16.00 -27.20
N LEU A 13 -11.45 -15.63 -25.95
CA LEU A 13 -11.86 -14.33 -25.40
C LEU A 13 -10.79 -13.23 -25.55
N ASP A 14 -9.63 -13.54 -26.12
CA ASP A 14 -8.51 -12.59 -26.25
C ASP A 14 -8.91 -11.25 -26.91
N PRO A 15 -9.73 -11.21 -27.98
CA PRO A 15 -10.16 -9.93 -28.56
C PRO A 15 -10.92 -9.02 -27.58
N LEU A 16 -11.69 -9.60 -26.64
CA LEU A 16 -12.38 -8.83 -25.61
C LEU A 16 -11.39 -8.27 -24.59
N PHE A 17 -10.42 -9.07 -24.17
CA PHE A 17 -9.39 -8.61 -23.24
C PHE A 17 -8.50 -7.53 -23.87
N ALA A 18 -8.10 -7.71 -25.12
CA ALA A 18 -7.32 -6.72 -25.86
C ALA A 18 -8.06 -5.38 -25.99
N THR A 19 -9.40 -5.40 -26.12
CA THR A 19 -10.23 -4.20 -26.18
C THR A 19 -10.29 -3.45 -24.85
N LEU A 20 -10.31 -4.19 -23.73
CA LEU A 20 -10.39 -3.60 -22.38
C LEU A 20 -9.03 -3.20 -21.82
N ALA A 21 -7.95 -3.78 -22.33
CA ALA A 21 -6.59 -3.53 -21.86
C ALA A 21 -6.07 -2.17 -22.37
N PRO A 22 -5.15 -1.53 -21.63
CA PRO A 22 -4.61 -0.22 -22.02
C PRO A 22 -3.79 -0.24 -23.33
N GLY A 23 -3.37 -1.42 -23.80
CA GLY A 23 -2.46 -1.55 -24.92
C GLY A 23 -1.02 -1.22 -24.52
N LEU A 24 -0.15 -1.05 -25.51
CA LEU A 24 1.28 -0.79 -25.27
C LEU A 24 1.55 0.58 -24.61
N GLY A 25 0.61 1.53 -24.75
CA GLY A 25 0.77 2.88 -24.22
C GLY A 25 2.03 3.58 -24.73
N SER A 26 2.57 4.48 -23.89
CA SER A 26 3.78 5.26 -24.18
C SER A 26 4.95 4.95 -23.24
N ILE A 27 4.80 3.98 -22.34
CA ILE A 27 5.87 3.57 -21.42
C ILE A 27 6.91 2.80 -22.24
N GLU A 28 8.20 3.03 -21.97
CA GLU A 28 9.27 2.31 -22.64
C GLU A 28 9.14 0.79 -22.42
N ARG A 29 9.34 0.03 -23.50
CA ARG A 29 9.31 -1.43 -23.43
C ARG A 29 10.42 -1.92 -22.50
N THR A 30 10.12 -2.94 -21.70
CA THR A 30 11.09 -3.52 -20.77
C THR A 30 12.31 -4.07 -21.50
N LYS A 31 13.49 -3.52 -21.17
CA LYS A 31 14.77 -3.95 -21.74
C LYS A 31 15.01 -5.44 -21.50
N GLY A 32 15.35 -6.16 -22.58
CA GLY A 32 15.74 -7.58 -22.51
C GLY A 32 14.57 -8.57 -22.44
N ARG A 33 13.31 -8.14 -22.56
CA ARG A 33 12.17 -9.06 -22.66
C ARG A 33 12.21 -9.83 -23.98
N THR A 34 12.19 -11.16 -23.92
CA THR A 34 12.25 -12.08 -25.08
C THR A 34 10.99 -12.91 -25.29
N SER A 35 9.97 -12.73 -24.46
CA SER A 35 8.70 -13.47 -24.58
C SER A 35 8.00 -13.14 -25.89
N THR A 36 7.49 -14.18 -26.57
CA THR A 36 6.65 -14.03 -27.78
C THR A 36 5.21 -13.65 -27.45
N ASP A 37 4.80 -13.78 -26.18
CA ASP A 37 3.50 -13.31 -25.69
C ASP A 37 3.62 -11.84 -25.25
N ASP A 38 3.03 -10.96 -26.07
CA ASP A 38 3.05 -9.52 -25.87
C ASP A 38 1.87 -9.01 -25.02
N ARG A 39 0.92 -9.88 -24.64
CA ARG A 39 -0.29 -9.48 -23.90
C ARG A 39 0.05 -8.78 -22.59
N ALA A 40 1.10 -9.24 -21.91
CA ALA A 40 1.60 -8.62 -20.68
C ALA A 40 2.03 -7.16 -20.89
N GLU A 41 2.69 -6.86 -22.02
CA GLU A 41 3.09 -5.50 -22.40
C GLU A 41 1.88 -4.63 -22.79
N ARG A 42 0.78 -5.27 -23.17
CA ARG A 42 -0.50 -4.61 -23.47
C ARG A 42 -1.40 -4.45 -22.23
N GLY A 43 -0.93 -4.88 -21.06
CA GLY A 43 -1.61 -4.70 -19.78
C GLY A 43 -2.55 -5.83 -19.36
N TYR A 44 -2.42 -7.04 -19.92
CA TYR A 44 -3.17 -8.21 -19.43
C TYR A 44 -2.41 -9.53 -19.54
N ILE A 45 -2.71 -10.48 -18.66
CA ILE A 45 -2.05 -11.80 -18.62
C ILE A 45 -3.06 -12.93 -18.48
N HIS A 46 -2.74 -14.08 -19.09
CA HIS A 46 -3.31 -15.36 -18.69
C HIS A 46 -2.43 -15.93 -17.57
N SER A 47 -2.89 -15.81 -16.32
CA SER A 47 -2.14 -16.17 -15.11
C SER A 47 -2.07 -17.68 -14.86
N GLY A 48 -2.86 -18.49 -15.56
CA GLY A 48 -2.94 -19.94 -15.37
C GLY A 48 -4.39 -20.46 -15.26
N PRO A 49 -4.64 -21.55 -14.51
CA PRO A 49 -5.98 -22.16 -14.40
C PRO A 49 -6.96 -21.25 -13.65
N ALA A 50 -8.22 -21.69 -13.56
CA ALA A 50 -9.27 -20.98 -12.82
C ALA A 50 -8.78 -20.62 -11.40
N GLY A 51 -9.10 -19.40 -10.95
CA GLY A 51 -8.66 -18.83 -9.67
C GLY A 51 -7.31 -18.09 -9.71
N SER A 52 -6.37 -18.46 -10.59
CA SER A 52 -5.04 -17.82 -10.65
C SER A 52 -5.08 -16.31 -10.88
N GLY A 53 -5.99 -15.82 -11.72
CA GLY A 53 -6.14 -14.38 -11.98
C GLY A 53 -6.52 -13.58 -10.74
N HIS A 54 -7.49 -14.08 -9.95
CA HIS A 54 -7.87 -13.48 -8.67
C HIS A 54 -6.76 -13.59 -7.64
N PHE A 55 -6.03 -14.70 -7.61
CA PHE A 55 -4.88 -14.86 -6.71
C PHE A 55 -3.80 -13.81 -6.98
N VAL A 56 -3.42 -13.60 -8.26
CA VAL A 56 -2.45 -12.55 -8.61
C VAL A 56 -2.98 -11.15 -8.25
N LYS A 57 -4.28 -10.88 -8.45
CA LYS A 57 -4.90 -9.60 -8.08
C LYS A 57 -4.94 -9.38 -6.56
N MET A 58 -5.17 -10.45 -5.80
CA MET A 58 -5.13 -10.40 -4.33
C MET A 58 -3.74 -9.99 -3.85
N ILE A 59 -2.67 -10.61 -4.37
CA ILE A 59 -1.28 -10.24 -4.04
C ILE A 59 -0.95 -8.81 -4.49
N HIS A 60 -1.43 -8.37 -5.66
CA HIS A 60 -1.31 -6.98 -6.11
C HIS A 60 -1.85 -6.01 -5.06
N ASN A 61 -3.05 -6.25 -4.51
CA ASN A 61 -3.63 -5.40 -3.47
C ASN A 61 -2.83 -5.46 -2.15
N GLY A 62 -2.27 -6.62 -1.81
CA GLY A 62 -1.34 -6.73 -0.68
C GLY A 62 -0.11 -5.83 -0.85
N ILE A 63 0.52 -5.85 -2.01
CA ILE A 63 1.67 -4.98 -2.34
C ILE A 63 1.26 -3.50 -2.28
N GLU A 64 0.10 -3.15 -2.83
CA GLU A 64 -0.47 -1.79 -2.78
C GLU A 64 -0.61 -1.30 -1.33
N TYR A 65 -1.10 -2.14 -0.41
CA TYR A 65 -1.20 -1.78 1.01
C TYR A 65 0.17 -1.46 1.62
N GLY A 66 1.19 -2.26 1.32
CA GLY A 66 2.55 -2.04 1.78
C GLY A 66 3.14 -0.73 1.24
N MET A 67 2.93 -0.43 -0.04
CA MET A 67 3.41 0.82 -0.67
C MET A 67 2.73 2.06 -0.07
N MET A 68 1.40 2.01 0.10
CA MET A 68 0.65 3.10 0.74
C MET A 68 1.14 3.34 2.17
N GLN A 69 1.33 2.27 2.94
CA GLN A 69 1.80 2.37 4.32
C GLN A 69 3.21 2.97 4.40
N ALA A 70 4.12 2.59 3.49
CA ALA A 70 5.46 3.15 3.43
C ALA A 70 5.45 4.67 3.17
N PHE A 71 4.59 5.17 2.27
CA PHE A 71 4.40 6.60 2.10
C PHE A 71 3.81 7.24 3.35
N ALA A 72 2.74 6.68 3.91
CA ALA A 72 2.08 7.24 5.09
C ALA A 72 3.05 7.43 6.27
N GLU A 73 3.87 6.41 6.58
CA GLU A 73 4.89 6.50 7.64
C GLU A 73 5.96 7.55 7.33
N GLY A 74 6.44 7.61 6.07
CA GLY A 74 7.41 8.62 5.65
C GLY A 74 6.89 10.05 5.78
N PHE A 75 5.65 10.30 5.36
CA PHE A 75 5.03 11.62 5.45
C PHE A 75 4.69 12.01 6.89
N ASP A 76 4.26 11.06 7.74
CA ASP A 76 4.07 11.34 9.16
C ASP A 76 5.41 11.72 9.82
N LEU A 77 6.51 11.00 9.54
CA LEU A 77 7.84 11.38 10.03
C LEU A 77 8.28 12.79 9.58
N LEU A 78 8.01 13.17 8.32
CA LEU A 78 8.27 14.52 7.83
C LEU A 78 7.45 15.56 8.59
N LYS A 79 6.17 15.28 8.84
CA LYS A 79 5.26 16.17 9.55
C LYS A 79 5.66 16.33 11.03
N GLN A 80 6.01 15.23 11.69
CA GLN A 80 6.45 15.21 13.08
C GLN A 80 7.82 15.85 13.30
N LYS A 81 8.54 16.22 12.25
CA LYS A 81 9.82 16.95 12.39
C LYS A 81 9.66 18.32 13.03
N ASN A 82 8.44 18.86 13.11
CA ASN A 82 8.13 20.08 13.86
C ASN A 82 7.55 19.81 15.28
N SER A 83 7.60 18.57 15.77
CA SER A 83 7.00 18.17 17.05
C SER A 83 7.62 18.87 18.27
N GLU A 84 6.79 19.14 19.28
CA GLU A 84 7.24 19.70 20.56
C GLU A 84 8.14 18.76 21.37
N HIS A 85 8.14 17.47 21.05
CA HIS A 85 9.03 16.48 21.65
C HIS A 85 10.49 16.64 21.22
N LEU A 86 10.77 17.43 20.18
CA LEU A 86 12.12 17.74 19.74
C LEU A 86 12.61 19.06 20.33
N PRO A 87 13.92 19.20 20.61
CA PRO A 87 14.53 20.50 20.88
C PRO A 87 14.22 21.49 19.74
N ALA A 88 13.95 22.76 20.08
CA ALA A 88 13.47 23.75 19.12
C ALA A 88 14.41 23.94 17.93
N GLU A 89 15.72 23.90 18.16
CA GLU A 89 16.77 24.00 17.17
C GLU A 89 16.86 22.80 16.20
N GLN A 90 16.18 21.70 16.51
CA GLN A 90 16.12 20.51 15.65
C GLN A 90 14.79 20.38 14.89
N ARG A 91 13.88 21.34 15.04
CA ARG A 91 12.57 21.34 14.40
C ARG A 91 12.66 21.91 12.99
N PHE A 92 11.96 21.26 12.06
CA PHE A 92 11.75 21.79 10.72
C PHE A 92 10.26 21.79 10.41
N ASP A 93 9.74 22.95 10.02
CA ASP A 93 8.41 23.05 9.44
C ASP A 93 8.51 22.79 7.94
N LEU A 94 8.25 21.54 7.55
CA LEU A 94 8.46 21.06 6.19
C LEU A 94 7.15 21.15 5.38
N ASN A 95 7.24 21.68 4.16
CA ASN A 95 6.12 21.67 3.23
C ASN A 95 5.97 20.28 2.60
N THR A 96 5.09 19.45 3.16
CA THR A 96 4.86 18.08 2.68
C THR A 96 4.24 18.04 1.28
N ALA A 97 3.44 19.03 0.88
CA ALA A 97 2.89 19.10 -0.48
C ALA A 97 3.99 19.30 -1.53
N ASP A 98 4.90 20.25 -1.30
CA ASP A 98 6.04 20.49 -2.20
C ASP A 98 7.01 19.30 -2.22
N ILE A 99 7.21 18.62 -1.09
CA ILE A 99 8.03 17.41 -1.02
C ILE A 99 7.41 16.28 -1.84
N ALA A 100 6.09 16.07 -1.75
CA ALA A 100 5.40 15.10 -2.59
C ALA A 100 5.59 15.43 -4.08
N GLU A 101 5.40 16.70 -4.47
CA GLU A 101 5.50 17.16 -5.85
C GLU A 101 6.92 17.03 -6.42
N VAL A 102 7.95 17.39 -5.65
CA VAL A 102 9.34 17.27 -6.12
C VAL A 102 9.75 15.81 -6.32
N TRP A 103 9.25 14.89 -5.50
CA TRP A 103 9.53 13.46 -5.65
C TRP A 103 8.86 12.81 -6.87
N ARG A 104 7.92 13.47 -7.53
CA ARG A 104 7.29 12.93 -8.75
C ARG A 104 8.21 12.91 -9.96
N ARG A 105 9.28 13.72 -9.96
CA ARG A 105 10.13 13.90 -11.15
C ARG A 105 11.59 13.58 -10.83
N GLY A 106 12.03 12.41 -11.30
CA GLY A 106 13.42 11.97 -11.21
C GLY A 106 13.82 11.37 -9.87
N SER A 107 12.87 11.10 -8.98
CA SER A 107 13.15 10.39 -7.73
C SER A 107 12.96 8.88 -7.90
N VAL A 108 13.52 8.11 -6.97
CA VAL A 108 13.38 6.64 -6.95
C VAL A 108 11.96 6.21 -6.54
N VAL A 109 11.23 7.06 -5.82
CA VAL A 109 9.90 6.75 -5.28
C VAL A 109 8.76 7.24 -6.18
N SER A 110 9.08 7.79 -7.36
CA SER A 110 8.08 8.21 -8.35
C SER A 110 7.16 7.04 -8.70
N SER A 111 5.85 7.22 -8.50
CA SER A 111 4.83 6.19 -8.68
C SER A 111 3.44 6.80 -8.75
N TRP A 112 2.46 6.05 -9.24
CA TRP A 112 1.06 6.49 -9.30
C TRP A 112 0.48 6.82 -7.91
N LEU A 113 0.86 6.07 -6.87
CA LEU A 113 0.44 6.38 -5.49
C LEU A 113 1.02 7.72 -4.99
N LEU A 114 2.24 8.07 -5.41
CA LEU A 114 2.82 9.37 -5.09
C LEU A 114 2.12 10.51 -5.83
N ASP A 115 1.71 10.29 -7.09
CA ASP A 115 0.90 11.27 -7.83
C ASP A 115 -0.39 11.60 -7.06
N LEU A 116 -1.11 10.57 -6.62
CA LEU A 116 -2.31 10.75 -5.80
C LEU A 116 -2.03 11.45 -4.46
N THR A 117 -0.89 11.14 -3.83
CA THR A 117 -0.48 11.77 -2.56
C THR A 117 -0.22 13.26 -2.76
N ALA A 118 0.45 13.64 -3.85
CA ALA A 118 0.71 15.04 -4.18
C ALA A 118 -0.59 15.80 -4.47
N ASP A 119 -1.51 15.21 -5.25
CA ASP A 119 -2.82 15.82 -5.54
C ASP A 119 -3.65 16.05 -4.26
N ALA A 120 -3.65 15.08 -3.34
CA ALA A 120 -4.33 15.18 -2.05
C ALA A 120 -3.73 16.30 -1.18
N LEU A 121 -2.40 16.35 -1.05
CA LEU A 121 -1.71 17.34 -0.22
C LEU A 121 -1.75 18.76 -0.82
N ALA A 122 -1.84 18.89 -2.15
CA ALA A 122 -2.05 20.17 -2.79
C ALA A 122 -3.45 20.74 -2.48
N THR A 123 -4.44 19.86 -2.30
CA THR A 123 -5.83 20.24 -2.00
C THR A 123 -6.03 20.51 -0.51
N ASP A 124 -5.51 19.63 0.34
CA ASP A 124 -5.65 19.70 1.80
C ASP A 124 -4.30 19.33 2.46
N PRO A 125 -3.41 20.32 2.68
CA PRO A 125 -2.07 20.06 3.24
C PRO A 125 -2.07 19.48 4.66
N GLN A 126 -3.16 19.63 5.42
CA GLN A 126 -3.30 19.08 6.77
C GLN A 126 -4.08 17.76 6.80
N LEU A 127 -4.74 17.40 5.70
CA LEU A 127 -5.62 16.24 5.60
C LEU A 127 -6.81 16.31 6.59
N ASP A 128 -7.27 17.51 6.93
CA ASP A 128 -8.36 17.75 7.89
C ASP A 128 -9.69 17.11 7.47
N ALA A 129 -9.89 16.90 6.16
CA ALA A 129 -11.08 16.23 5.65
C ALA A 129 -11.09 14.71 5.91
N PHE A 130 -9.98 14.11 6.35
CA PHE A 130 -9.83 12.66 6.49
C PHE A 130 -9.80 12.24 7.96
N SER A 131 -10.62 11.26 8.33
CA SER A 131 -10.73 10.78 9.71
C SER A 131 -9.54 9.92 10.19
N GLY A 132 -8.71 9.44 9.26
CA GLY A 132 -7.66 8.46 9.55
C GLY A 132 -8.17 7.03 9.85
N SER A 133 -9.48 6.78 9.84
CA SER A 133 -10.06 5.44 10.00
C SER A 133 -10.06 4.71 8.66
N VAL A 134 -9.12 3.77 8.48
CA VAL A 134 -8.89 3.12 7.18
C VAL A 134 -9.48 1.71 7.17
N ALA A 135 -10.39 1.46 6.23
CA ALA A 135 -10.98 0.14 6.00
C ALA A 135 -10.04 -0.82 5.23
N ASP A 136 -10.39 -2.10 5.22
CA ASP A 136 -9.77 -3.13 4.40
C ASP A 136 -10.86 -3.98 3.71
N SER A 137 -10.65 -4.34 2.45
CA SER A 137 -11.66 -4.94 1.56
C SER A 137 -11.63 -6.48 1.50
N GLY A 138 -10.67 -7.11 2.17
CA GLY A 138 -10.50 -8.57 2.22
C GLY A 138 -9.20 -9.07 1.60
N GLU A 139 -8.76 -8.51 0.47
CA GLU A 139 -7.58 -8.99 -0.26
C GLU A 139 -6.28 -8.89 0.54
N GLY A 140 -6.16 -7.87 1.39
CA GLY A 140 -5.05 -7.77 2.34
C GLY A 140 -5.02 -8.94 3.33
N ARG A 141 -6.18 -9.38 3.82
CA ARG A 141 -6.28 -10.53 4.74
C ARG A 141 -5.94 -11.84 4.03
N TRP A 142 -6.51 -12.08 2.85
CA TRP A 142 -6.24 -13.29 2.07
C TRP A 142 -4.78 -13.37 1.59
N THR A 143 -4.13 -12.22 1.36
CA THR A 143 -2.68 -12.18 1.11
C THR A 143 -1.88 -12.71 2.29
N ILE A 144 -2.22 -12.31 3.52
CA ILE A 144 -1.54 -12.81 4.72
C ILE A 144 -1.86 -14.29 4.98
N GLU A 145 -3.11 -14.70 4.75
CA GLU A 145 -3.50 -16.11 4.83
C GLU A 145 -2.68 -16.98 3.87
N ALA A 146 -2.59 -16.60 2.59
CA ALA A 146 -1.77 -17.29 1.59
C ALA A 146 -0.27 -17.32 1.98
N ALA A 147 0.25 -16.24 2.55
CA ALA A 147 1.63 -16.20 3.02
C ALA A 147 1.88 -17.17 4.18
N ILE A 148 0.93 -17.32 5.11
CA ILE A 148 1.00 -18.30 6.20
C ILE A 148 0.96 -19.72 5.65
N GLU A 149 0.03 -20.04 4.75
CA GLU A 149 -0.09 -21.36 4.12
C GLU A 149 1.20 -21.77 3.40
N GLN A 150 1.90 -20.80 2.81
CA GLN A 150 3.14 -21.01 2.06
C GLN A 150 4.41 -20.84 2.89
N ALA A 151 4.30 -20.52 4.18
CA ALA A 151 5.42 -20.20 5.07
C ALA A 151 6.35 -19.09 4.53
N VAL A 152 5.79 -18.08 3.88
CA VAL A 152 6.54 -16.93 3.31
C VAL A 152 6.49 -15.74 4.28
N PRO A 153 7.64 -15.19 4.71
CA PRO A 153 7.66 -14.01 5.57
C PRO A 153 7.25 -12.75 4.81
N VAL A 154 6.17 -12.09 5.26
CA VAL A 154 5.62 -10.86 4.65
C VAL A 154 5.43 -9.70 5.66
N PRO A 155 6.45 -9.34 6.45
CA PRO A 155 6.29 -8.39 7.56
C PRO A 155 5.73 -7.03 7.13
N VAL A 156 6.15 -6.51 5.97
CA VAL A 156 5.66 -5.22 5.44
C VAL A 156 4.15 -5.28 5.18
N LEU A 157 3.68 -6.34 4.52
CA LEU A 157 2.27 -6.48 4.15
C LEU A 157 1.39 -6.69 5.39
N SER A 158 1.87 -7.49 6.34
CA SER A 158 1.19 -7.73 7.62
C SER A 158 1.08 -6.45 8.45
N SER A 159 2.16 -5.68 8.58
CA SER A 159 2.16 -4.43 9.32
C SER A 159 1.22 -3.39 8.70
N ALA A 160 1.18 -3.29 7.37
CA ALA A 160 0.23 -2.41 6.67
C ALA A 160 -1.23 -2.79 6.96
N LEU A 161 -1.55 -4.09 7.01
CA LEU A 161 -2.87 -4.55 7.40
C LEU A 161 -3.19 -4.23 8.88
N PHE A 162 -2.24 -4.44 9.78
CA PHE A 162 -2.43 -4.16 11.21
C PHE A 162 -2.56 -2.66 11.51
N ALA A 163 -1.87 -1.80 10.77
CA ALA A 163 -2.05 -0.35 10.86
C ALA A 163 -3.51 0.04 10.57
N ARG A 164 -4.13 -0.54 9.54
CA ARG A 164 -5.55 -0.35 9.25
C ARG A 164 -6.43 -0.84 10.39
N PHE A 165 -6.15 -2.01 10.97
CA PHE A 165 -6.90 -2.51 12.13
C PHE A 165 -6.80 -1.57 13.34
N ARG A 166 -5.58 -1.09 13.64
CA ARG A 166 -5.33 -0.18 14.77
C ARG A 166 -5.99 1.17 14.57
N SER A 167 -6.02 1.68 13.34
CA SER A 167 -6.62 2.99 12.99
C SER A 167 -8.10 3.11 13.35
N ARG A 168 -8.80 1.97 13.45
CA ARG A 168 -10.24 1.90 13.72
C ARG A 168 -10.57 1.73 15.20
N GLN A 169 -9.58 1.77 16.07
CA GLN A 169 -9.73 1.58 17.51
C GLN A 169 -9.27 2.84 18.25
N ALA A 170 -10.06 3.38 19.17
CA ALA A 170 -9.59 4.44 20.05
C ALA A 170 -8.55 3.89 21.06
N THR A 171 -8.91 2.81 21.75
CA THR A 171 -8.03 2.10 22.70
C THR A 171 -8.27 0.60 22.56
N SER A 172 -7.20 -0.19 22.55
CA SER A 172 -7.33 -1.66 22.48
C SER A 172 -7.28 -2.30 23.88
N TYR A 173 -7.80 -3.53 24.01
CA TYR A 173 -7.63 -4.31 25.23
C TYR A 173 -6.15 -4.63 25.50
N ALA A 174 -5.36 -4.81 24.43
CA ALA A 174 -3.91 -5.03 24.55
C ALA A 174 -3.22 -3.81 25.18
N ASP A 175 -3.58 -2.59 24.78
CA ASP A 175 -3.03 -1.35 25.35
C ASP A 175 -3.33 -1.28 26.86
N LYS A 176 -4.58 -1.54 27.27
CA LYS A 176 -4.99 -1.58 28.68
C LYS A 176 -4.23 -2.64 29.48
N MET A 177 -3.98 -3.80 28.88
CA MET A 177 -3.21 -4.87 29.51
C MET A 177 -1.75 -4.45 29.74
N LEU A 178 -1.13 -3.77 28.78
CA LEU A 178 0.22 -3.22 28.94
C LEU A 178 0.27 -2.22 30.11
N SER A 179 -0.72 -1.34 30.22
CA SER A 179 -0.83 -0.39 31.32
C SER A 179 -0.99 -1.09 32.67
N ALA A 180 -1.87 -2.09 32.76
CA ALA A 180 -2.08 -2.87 33.97
C ALA A 180 -0.80 -3.60 34.42
N MET A 181 -0.05 -4.20 33.48
CA MET A 181 1.23 -4.84 33.77
C MET A 181 2.25 -3.82 34.29
N ARG A 182 2.40 -2.67 33.62
CA ARG A 182 3.31 -1.58 34.05
C ARG A 182 2.99 -1.03 35.43
N PHE A 183 1.70 -0.94 35.76
CA PHE A 183 1.26 -0.58 37.10
C PHE A 183 1.65 -1.66 38.11
N GLY A 184 1.41 -2.94 37.79
CA GLY A 184 1.63 -4.07 38.68
C GLY A 184 3.08 -4.27 39.14
N PHE A 185 4.07 -4.11 38.25
CA PHE A 185 5.48 -4.30 38.63
C PHE A 185 6.23 -2.99 38.93
N GLY A 186 5.87 -1.89 38.27
CA GLY A 186 6.65 -0.64 38.31
C GLY A 186 5.96 0.52 39.03
N GLY A 187 4.70 0.36 39.46
CA GLY A 187 3.91 1.43 40.08
C GLY A 187 3.63 2.61 39.13
N HIS A 188 3.82 2.43 37.82
CA HIS A 188 3.58 3.47 36.81
C HIS A 188 2.09 3.83 36.79
N LYS A 189 1.76 5.04 37.26
CA LYS A 189 0.40 5.58 37.19
C LYS A 189 0.19 6.23 35.83
N GLU A 190 -0.91 5.88 35.18
CA GLU A 190 -1.30 6.54 33.94
C GLU A 190 -1.89 7.93 34.19
N PRO A 191 -1.72 8.86 33.23
CA PRO A 191 -2.56 10.05 33.16
C PRO A 191 -4.04 9.63 33.08
N LYS A 192 -4.91 10.30 33.84
CA LYS A 192 -6.37 10.12 33.74
C LYS A 192 -6.94 10.89 32.57
#